data_AF-A0A4R5PDT1-F1
#
_entry.id   AF-A0A4R5PDT1-F1
#
_cell.length_a   1.000
_cell.length_b   1.000
_cell.length_c   1.000
_cell.angle_alpha   90.00
_cell.angle_beta   90.00
_cell.angle_gamma   90.00
#
_symmetry.space_group_name_H-M   'P 1'
#
loop_
_entity.id
_entity.type
_entity.pdbx_description
1 polymer ?
#
loop_
_entity_poly.entity_id
_entity_poly.type
_entity_poly.pdbx_seq_one_letter_code
_entity_poly.pdbx_strand_id
1 'polypeptide(L)'
;MSGLIRGNFDAMTHVMQQLQGVSDETATAAQQLGNTFEGLAVDLQGSQSGPACQQMGERLITEGKQFSTTFADQSHMMGNNQQILGAAEEESAHVINAVMSHYGN
;
A
#
# COMPACT_ATOMS: atom_id res chain seq x y z
N MET A 1 -22.09 10.81 -15.78
CA MET A 1 -21.55 9.55 -15.21
C MET A 1 -20.02 9.53 -15.10
N SER A 2 -19.25 10.12 -16.03
CA SER A 2 -17.76 10.14 -15.93
C SER A 2 -17.19 10.97 -14.78
N GLY A 3 -17.86 12.04 -14.32
CA GLY A 3 -17.38 12.84 -13.18
C GLY A 3 -17.37 12.12 -11.82
N LEU A 4 -18.26 11.14 -11.62
CA LEU A 4 -18.34 10.34 -10.38
C LEU A 4 -17.23 9.29 -10.33
N ILE A 5 -16.91 8.69 -11.47
CA ILE A 5 -15.87 7.67 -11.56
C ILE A 5 -14.48 8.33 -11.47
N ARG A 6 -14.28 9.48 -12.14
CA ARG A 6 -13.01 10.24 -12.04
C ARG A 6 -12.75 10.77 -10.63
N GLY A 7 -13.78 11.28 -9.94
CA GLY A 7 -13.68 11.66 -8.52
C GLY A 7 -13.34 10.48 -7.59
N ASN A 8 -13.84 9.27 -7.90
CA ASN A 8 -13.47 8.07 -7.17
C ASN A 8 -12.01 7.65 -7.43
N PHE A 9 -11.47 7.88 -8.64
CA PHE A 9 -10.05 7.63 -8.92
C PHE A 9 -9.13 8.55 -8.15
N ASP A 10 -9.43 9.85 -8.13
CA ASP A 10 -8.61 10.82 -7.39
C ASP A 10 -8.64 10.53 -5.88
N ALA A 11 -9.80 10.14 -5.34
CA ALA A 11 -9.93 9.70 -3.96
C ALA A 11 -9.12 8.43 -3.68
N MET A 12 -9.12 7.44 -4.59
CA MET A 12 -8.31 6.22 -4.47
C MET A 12 -6.81 6.55 -4.48
N THR A 13 -6.34 7.43 -5.36
CA THR A 13 -4.94 7.87 -5.38
C THR A 13 -4.53 8.52 -4.07
N HIS A 14 -5.38 9.40 -3.53
CA HIS A 14 -5.11 10.07 -2.27
C HIS A 14 -5.04 9.09 -1.08
N VAL A 15 -5.99 8.15 -1.00
CA VAL A 15 -5.98 7.10 0.02
C VAL A 15 -4.75 6.20 -0.10
N MET A 16 -4.31 5.87 -1.32
CA MET A 16 -3.08 5.10 -1.52
C MET A 16 -1.84 5.81 -0.97
N GLN A 17 -1.68 7.11 -1.23
CA GLN A 17 -0.55 7.88 -0.70
C GLN A 17 -0.54 7.88 0.84
N GLN A 18 -1.71 8.03 1.46
CA GLN A 18 -1.84 7.95 2.92
C GLN A 18 -1.48 6.55 3.44
N LEU A 19 -2.00 5.51 2.81
CA LEU A 19 -1.72 4.13 3.21
C LEU A 19 -0.25 3.75 3.01
N GLN A 20 0.42 4.31 2.00
CA GLN A 20 1.86 4.15 1.82
C GLN A 20 2.65 4.77 2.97
N GLY A 21 2.28 5.99 3.39
CA GLY A 21 2.87 6.61 4.58
C GLY A 21 2.69 5.76 5.83
N VAL A 22 1.47 5.24 6.06
CA VAL A 22 1.19 4.33 7.18
C VAL A 22 2.01 3.03 7.08
N SER A 23 2.20 2.50 5.87
CA SER A 23 3.00 1.30 5.64
C SER A 23 4.46 1.50 5.99
N ASP A 24 5.06 2.61 5.56
CA ASP A 24 6.44 2.97 5.83
C ASP A 24 6.66 3.24 7.33
N GLU A 25 5.71 3.93 7.98
CA GLU A 25 5.71 4.12 9.44
C GLU A 25 5.63 2.79 10.18
N THR A 26 4.77 1.87 9.74
CA THR A 26 4.62 0.54 10.34
C THR A 26 5.90 -0.29 10.21
N ALA A 27 6.54 -0.26 9.04
CA ALA A 27 7.81 -0.93 8.81
C ALA A 27 8.93 -0.36 9.72
N THR A 28 8.97 0.97 9.84
CA THR A 28 9.91 1.67 10.71
C THR A 28 9.68 1.31 12.19
N ALA A 29 8.43 1.31 12.64
CA ALA A 29 8.07 0.95 14.01
C ALA A 29 8.43 -0.52 14.31
N ALA A 30 8.14 -1.43 13.39
CA ALA A 30 8.50 -2.84 13.52
C ALA A 30 10.03 -3.03 13.62
N GLN A 31 10.80 -2.25 12.85
CA GLN A 31 12.26 -2.27 12.92
C GLN A 31 12.79 -1.71 14.26
N GLN A 32 12.23 -0.61 14.75
CA GLN A 32 12.60 -0.04 16.05
C GLN A 32 12.28 -0.98 17.20
N LEU A 33 11.10 -1.60 17.20
CA LEU A 33 10.71 -2.60 18.18
C LEU A 33 11.63 -3.82 18.11
N GLY A 34 11.95 -4.29 16.90
CA GLY A 34 12.88 -5.38 16.68
C GLY A 34 14.26 -5.13 17.30
N ASN A 35 14.84 -3.97 17.02
CA ASN A 35 16.13 -3.56 17.60
C ASN A 35 16.05 -3.41 19.13
N THR A 36 14.90 -2.96 19.66
CA THR A 36 14.69 -2.87 21.11
C THR A 36 14.68 -4.25 21.75
N PHE A 37 14.03 -5.22 21.12
CA PHE A 37 14.03 -6.62 21.57
C PHE A 37 15.42 -7.27 21.46
N GLU A 38 16.20 -6.95 20.43
CA GLU A 38 17.61 -7.38 20.34
C GLU A 38 18.45 -6.80 21.48
N GLY A 39 18.28 -5.51 21.80
CA GLY A 39 18.96 -4.89 22.94
C GLY A 39 18.57 -5.52 24.28
N LEU A 40 17.27 -5.75 24.50
CA LEU A 40 16.76 -6.44 25.69
C LEU A 40 17.27 -7.88 25.80
N ALA A 41 17.46 -8.57 24.66
CA ALA A 41 17.99 -9.92 24.63
C ALA A 41 19.43 -9.99 25.19
N VAL A 42 20.24 -8.95 24.95
CA VAL A 42 21.60 -8.83 25.49
C VAL A 42 21.58 -8.65 27.02
N ASP A 43 20.64 -7.85 27.53
CA ASP A 43 20.50 -7.59 28.97
C ASP A 43 19.90 -8.76 29.74
N LEU A 44 19.07 -9.58 29.09
CA LEU A 44 18.42 -10.74 29.67
C LEU A 44 19.37 -11.95 29.71
N GLN A 45 20.15 -12.07 30.80
CA GLN A 45 21.05 -13.20 31.09
C GLN A 45 20.37 -14.57 31.30
N GLY A 46 19.03 -14.64 31.23
CA GLY A 46 18.26 -15.86 31.41
C GLY A 46 18.32 -16.76 30.17
N SER A 47 18.58 -18.06 30.37
CA SER A 47 18.72 -19.08 29.31
C SER A 47 17.52 -19.24 28.37
N GLN A 48 16.37 -18.66 28.70
CA GLN A 48 15.16 -18.69 27.87
C GLN A 48 14.69 -17.28 27.44
N SER A 49 14.95 -16.26 28.25
CA SER A 49 14.41 -14.90 28.03
C SER A 49 15.16 -14.14 26.93
N GLY A 50 16.49 -14.27 26.87
CA GLY A 50 17.31 -13.66 25.82
C GLY A 50 16.97 -14.21 24.43
N PRO A 51 17.00 -15.55 24.22
CA PRO A 51 16.63 -16.16 22.94
C PRO A 51 15.20 -15.86 22.49
N ALA A 52 14.25 -15.80 23.44
CA ALA A 52 12.86 -15.44 23.12
C ALA A 52 12.74 -13.99 22.62
N CYS A 53 13.43 -13.04 23.27
CA CYS A 53 13.45 -11.65 22.81
C CYS A 53 14.10 -11.53 21.43
N GLN A 54 15.20 -12.24 21.19
CA GLN A 54 15.86 -12.25 19.89
C GLN A 54 14.93 -12.77 18.78
N GLN A 55 14.23 -13.88 19.02
CA GLN A 55 13.22 -14.38 18.07
C GLN A 55 12.06 -13.42 17.84
N MET A 56 11.58 -12.74 18.87
CA MET A 56 10.53 -11.74 18.73
C MET A 56 11.01 -10.55 17.90
N GLY A 57 12.25 -10.11 18.12
CA GLY A 57 12.84 -9.02 17.35
C GLY A 57 12.99 -9.35 15.87
N GLU A 58 13.55 -10.52 15.56
CA GLU A 58 13.69 -11.01 14.19
C GLU A 58 12.33 -11.16 13.49
N ARG A 59 11.31 -11.68 14.19
CA ARG A 59 9.95 -11.80 13.64
C ARG A 59 9.35 -10.44 13.33
N LEU A 60 9.43 -9.49 14.26
CA LEU A 60 8.89 -8.14 14.05
C LEU A 60 9.54 -7.47 12.83
N ILE A 61 10.85 -7.53 12.70
CA ILE A 61 11.58 -6.97 11.54
C ILE A 61 11.12 -7.66 10.24
N THR A 62 11.00 -8.98 10.27
CA THR A 62 10.62 -9.77 9.08
C THR A 62 9.19 -9.48 8.66
N GLU A 63 8.24 -9.51 9.60
CA GLU A 63 6.83 -9.23 9.36
C GLU A 63 6.62 -7.79 8.90
N GLY A 64 7.29 -6.82 9.52
CA GLY A 64 7.26 -5.42 9.08
C GLY A 64 7.73 -5.22 7.64
N LYS A 65 8.83 -5.88 7.25
CA LYS A 65 9.34 -5.84 5.87
C LYS A 65 8.40 -6.53 4.88
N GLN A 66 7.84 -7.67 5.25
CA GLN A 66 6.87 -8.39 4.39
C GLN A 66 5.60 -7.56 4.19
N PHE A 67 5.11 -6.93 5.25
CA PHE A 67 3.97 -6.03 5.18
C PHE A 67 4.23 -4.86 4.22
N SER A 68 5.36 -4.16 4.39
CA SER A 68 5.73 -3.04 3.52
C SER A 68 5.87 -3.45 2.05
N THR A 69 6.54 -4.58 1.79
CA THR A 69 6.70 -5.12 0.42
C THR A 69 5.33 -5.46 -0.20
N THR A 70 4.50 -6.21 0.53
CA THR A 70 3.17 -6.61 0.06
C THR A 70 2.29 -5.39 -0.21
N PHE A 71 2.37 -4.38 0.65
CA PHE A 71 1.65 -3.15 0.48
C PHE A 71 2.11 -2.39 -0.78
N ALA A 72 3.43 -2.29 -1.01
CA ALA A 72 3.99 -1.65 -2.20
C ALA A 72 3.51 -2.36 -3.49
N ASP A 73 3.49 -3.69 -3.51
CA ASP A 73 2.98 -4.47 -4.64
C ASP A 73 1.49 -4.21 -4.90
N GLN A 74 0.68 -4.18 -3.84
CA GLN A 74 -0.74 -3.86 -3.93
C GLN A 74 -0.99 -2.43 -4.45
N SER A 75 -0.21 -1.47 -3.97
CA SER A 75 -0.26 -0.08 -4.44
C SER A 75 0.09 0.01 -5.94
N HIS A 76 1.07 -0.75 -6.39
CA HIS A 76 1.44 -0.80 -7.80
C HIS A 76 0.33 -1.40 -8.67
N MET A 77 -0.27 -2.51 -8.23
CA MET A 77 -1.41 -3.12 -8.92
C MET A 77 -2.62 -2.18 -8.99
N MET A 78 -2.93 -1.47 -7.91
CA MET A 78 -4.01 -0.46 -7.92
C MET A 78 -3.71 0.70 -8.86
N GLY A 79 -2.46 1.19 -8.90
CA GLY A 79 -2.03 2.20 -9.87
C GLY A 79 -2.24 1.76 -11.32
N ASN A 80 -1.91 0.50 -11.63
CA ASN A 80 -2.17 -0.08 -12.96
C ASN A 80 -3.67 -0.16 -13.26
N ASN A 81 -4.49 -0.60 -12.29
CA ASN A 81 -5.95 -0.64 -12.45
C ASN A 81 -6.54 0.76 -12.72
N GLN A 82 -6.04 1.79 -12.03
CA GLN A 82 -6.45 3.17 -12.26
C GLN A 82 -6.13 3.63 -13.69
N GLN A 83 -4.92 3.32 -14.20
CA GLN A 83 -4.55 3.66 -15.58
C GLN A 83 -5.44 2.96 -16.61
N ILE A 84 -5.69 1.66 -16.43
CA ILE A 84 -6.53 0.86 -17.34
C ILE A 84 -7.95 1.43 -17.37
N LEU A 85 -8.54 1.68 -16.20
CA LEU A 85 -9.89 2.19 -16.12
C LEU A 85 -10.00 3.63 -16.65
N GLY A 86 -9.01 4.47 -16.37
CA GLY A 86 -8.94 5.83 -16.94
C GLY A 86 -8.89 5.83 -18.47
N ALA A 87 -8.09 4.93 -19.07
CA ALA A 87 -8.05 4.78 -20.52
C ALA A 87 -9.39 4.29 -21.10
N ALA A 88 -10.04 3.32 -20.44
CA ALA A 88 -11.35 2.81 -20.85
C ALA A 88 -12.46 3.88 -20.76
N GLU A 89 -12.38 4.78 -19.77
CA GLU A 89 -13.30 5.92 -19.67
C GLU A 89 -13.10 6.93 -20.81
N GLU A 90 -11.86 7.26 -21.15
CA GLU A 90 -11.55 8.18 -22.24
C GLU A 90 -12.02 7.62 -23.59
N GLU A 91 -11.80 6.32 -23.82
CA GLU A 91 -12.31 5.62 -25.00
C GLU A 91 -13.86 5.64 -25.04
N SER A 92 -14.51 5.31 -23.93
CA SER A 92 -15.98 5.34 -23.84
C SER A 92 -16.55 6.73 -24.09
N ALA A 93 -15.93 7.77 -23.54
CA ALA A 93 -16.33 9.15 -23.77
C ALA A 93 -16.17 9.55 -25.24
N HIS A 94 -15.10 9.09 -25.89
CA HIS A 94 -14.89 9.33 -27.32
C HIS A 94 -15.96 8.67 -28.18
N VAL A 95 -16.30 7.39 -27.90
CA VAL A 95 -17.36 6.66 -28.61
C VAL A 95 -18.73 7.31 -28.40
N ILE A 96 -19.06 7.69 -27.17
CA ILE A 96 -20.34 8.36 -26.86
C ILE A 96 -20.45 9.69 -27.62
N ASN A 97 -19.38 10.50 -27.63
CA ASN A 97 -19.37 11.76 -28.38
C ASN A 97 -19.49 11.53 -29.88
N ALA A 98 -18.82 10.51 -30.43
CA ALA A 98 -18.93 10.15 -31.83
C ALA A 98 -20.37 9.73 -32.20
N VAL A 99 -21.01 8.89 -31.37
CA VAL A 99 -22.42 8.48 -31.56
C VAL A 99 -23.35 9.70 -31.46
N MET A 100 -23.21 10.55 -30.44
CA MET A 100 -24.04 11.75 -30.31
C MET A 100 -23.87 12.71 -31.49
N SER A 101 -22.64 12.85 -32.03
CA SER A 101 -22.40 13.67 -33.23
C SER A 101 -23.02 13.09 -34.50
N HIS A 102 -23.21 11.76 -34.55
CA HIS A 102 -23.78 11.07 -35.71
C HIS A 102 -25.32 11.11 -35.71
N TYR A 103 -25.96 11.08 -34.53
CA TYR A 103 -27.43 11.13 -34.38
C TYR A 103 -27.98 12.54 -34.12
N GLY A 104 -27.12 13.57 -34.07
CA GLY A 104 -27.47 14.96 -33.80
C GLY A 104 -27.78 15.84 -35.03
N ASN A 105 -28.10 15.26 -36.19
CA ASN A 105 -28.70 15.96 -37.34
C ASN A 105 -30.18 15.62 -37.48
#